data_AF-C3LTT2-F1
#
_entry.id   AF-C3LTT2-F1
#
_cell.length_a   1.000
_cell.length_b   1.000
_cell.length_c   1.000
_cell.angle_alpha   90.00
_cell.angle_beta   90.00
_cell.angle_gamma   90.00
#
_symmetry.space_group_name_H-M   'P 1'
#
loop_
_entity.id
_entity.type
_entity.pdbx_description
1 polymer ?
#
loop_
_entity_poly.entity_id
_entity_poly.type
_entity_poly.pdbx_seq_one_letter_code
_entity_poly.pdbx_strand_id
1 'polypeptide(L)'
;MAFKLQYHSVPFHIGMGWSNTNTEVAMFVTISLVLSLAILGLIYTLSQRKHSTQQRKFELLICLREVLALCRQHRSLTHQTLSQQETHSQTEHDLSKLQKRLLEKSEQLIQIAHFDNKPSYRILQNSLKTVLNEWEQANVGKNQRLHGKLIRHCMYLMDDVVLAWLAESGREELSDEYHMNWQQIFDAMETLTQLRLCIDDSRNENNNLRIRHYCELMQRKLNQLALISPLTLGSPVCSSAMRQLNEITDSSDLMPESHKLYQLSTELSATIAQVYDHMLNDLVESLYHPLPQLVVA
;
A
#
# COMPACT_ATOMS: atom_id res chain seq x y z
N MET A 1 83.52 -83.95 11.04
CA MET A 1 83.05 -83.73 9.65
C MET A 1 81.84 -82.81 9.74
N ALA A 2 82.04 -81.53 9.45
CA ALA A 2 81.11 -80.44 9.78
C ALA A 2 80.09 -80.22 8.66
N PHE A 3 78.80 -80.26 8.98
CA PHE A 3 77.72 -79.82 8.10
C PHE A 3 77.37 -78.37 8.41
N LYS A 4 77.65 -77.47 7.47
CA LYS A 4 77.30 -76.05 7.49
C LYS A 4 75.82 -75.91 7.13
N LEU A 5 74.98 -75.51 8.10
CA LEU A 5 73.61 -75.07 7.88
C LEU A 5 73.62 -73.61 7.40
N GLN A 6 73.23 -73.40 6.15
CA GLN A 6 73.16 -72.09 5.52
C GLN A 6 71.76 -71.51 5.75
N TYR A 7 71.65 -70.58 6.71
CA TYR A 7 70.43 -69.81 6.95
C TYR A 7 70.22 -68.80 5.80
N HIS A 8 69.17 -68.98 5.01
CA HIS A 8 68.64 -67.94 4.13
C HIS A 8 67.59 -67.13 4.88
N SER A 9 67.95 -65.91 5.27
CA SER A 9 67.02 -64.88 5.72
C SER A 9 66.32 -64.27 4.52
N VAL A 10 65.05 -64.62 4.31
CA VAL A 10 64.15 -63.95 3.36
C VAL A 10 63.62 -62.68 4.04
N PRO A 11 63.80 -61.47 3.48
CA PRO A 11 63.18 -60.28 4.02
C PRO A 11 61.68 -60.30 3.68
N PHE A 12 60.84 -60.44 4.70
CA PHE A 12 59.40 -60.32 4.60
C PHE A 12 59.05 -58.82 4.53
N HIS A 13 58.88 -58.29 3.31
CA HIS A 13 58.30 -56.96 3.13
C HIS A 13 56.80 -57.02 3.42
N ILE A 14 56.41 -56.68 4.64
CA ILE A 14 55.04 -56.25 4.94
C ILE A 14 54.89 -54.85 4.33
N GLY A 15 54.43 -54.79 3.07
CA GLY A 15 53.93 -53.56 2.51
C GLY A 15 52.69 -53.12 3.31
N MET A 16 52.83 -52.07 4.11
CA MET A 16 51.68 -51.36 4.68
C MET A 16 50.83 -50.80 3.53
N GLY A 17 49.73 -51.48 3.20
CA GLY A 17 48.66 -50.91 2.40
C GLY A 17 47.86 -49.89 3.21
N TRP A 18 48.44 -48.71 3.49
CA TRP A 18 47.82 -47.64 4.29
C TRP A 18 47.97 -46.25 3.62
N SER A 19 47.82 -46.14 2.29
CA SER A 19 47.88 -44.82 1.63
C SER A 19 46.73 -44.46 0.69
N ASN A 20 45.86 -45.38 0.25
CA ASN A 20 44.77 -45.04 -0.68
C ASN A 20 43.42 -44.75 -0.01
N THR A 21 43.09 -45.38 1.12
CA THR A 21 41.77 -45.20 1.76
C THR A 21 41.64 -43.84 2.42
N ASN A 22 42.69 -43.34 3.08
CA ASN A 22 42.67 -42.04 3.74
C ASN A 22 42.63 -40.86 2.76
N THR A 23 43.26 -41.00 1.59
CA THR A 23 43.24 -39.98 0.54
C THR A 23 41.89 -39.94 -0.18
N GLU A 24 41.27 -41.09 -0.43
CA GLU A 24 39.90 -41.17 -0.95
C GLU A 24 38.89 -40.56 0.03
N VAL A 25 38.96 -40.92 1.32
CA VAL A 25 38.09 -40.34 2.36
C VAL A 25 38.30 -38.83 2.47
N ALA A 26 39.55 -38.35 2.46
CA ALA A 26 39.84 -36.92 2.47
C ALA A 26 39.31 -36.20 1.21
N MET A 27 39.37 -36.86 0.04
CA MET A 27 38.82 -36.34 -1.22
C MET A 27 37.29 -36.24 -1.16
N PHE A 28 36.58 -37.24 -0.64
CA PHE A 28 35.12 -37.16 -0.46
C PHE A 28 34.72 -36.07 0.52
N VAL A 29 35.41 -35.96 1.67
CA VAL A 29 35.13 -34.92 2.67
C VAL A 29 35.32 -33.51 2.10
N THR A 30 36.41 -33.29 1.35
CA THR A 30 36.68 -32.00 0.72
C THR A 30 35.65 -31.65 -0.35
N ILE A 31 35.25 -32.59 -1.19
CA ILE A 31 34.19 -32.39 -2.18
C ILE A 31 32.86 -32.05 -1.50
N SER A 32 32.47 -32.81 -0.47
CA SER A 32 31.24 -32.54 0.29
C SER A 32 31.27 -31.19 0.99
N LEU A 33 32.41 -30.76 1.52
CA LEU A 33 32.59 -29.44 2.14
C LEU A 33 32.43 -28.32 1.11
N VAL A 34 33.08 -28.42 -0.05
CA VAL A 34 32.97 -27.43 -1.13
C VAL A 34 31.53 -27.36 -1.64
N LEU A 35 30.86 -28.49 -1.83
CA LEU A 35 29.46 -28.53 -2.25
C LEU A 35 28.54 -27.88 -1.21
N SER A 36 28.77 -28.15 0.09
CA SER A 36 27.99 -27.54 1.17
C SER A 36 28.17 -26.02 1.23
N LEU A 37 29.40 -25.53 1.06
CA LEU A 37 29.68 -24.09 0.99
C LEU A 37 29.06 -23.44 -0.25
N ALA A 38 29.06 -24.12 -1.39
CA ALA A 38 28.40 -23.64 -2.61
C ALA A 38 26.87 -23.53 -2.43
N ILE A 39 26.25 -24.54 -1.82
CA ILE A 39 24.81 -24.52 -1.49
C ILE A 39 24.51 -23.38 -0.52
N LEU A 40 25.32 -23.21 0.54
CA LEU A 40 25.14 -22.13 1.50
C LEU A 40 25.27 -20.75 0.85
N GLY A 41 26.27 -20.56 -0.01
CA GLY A 41 26.44 -19.34 -0.80
C GLY A 41 25.24 -19.05 -1.71
N LEU A 42 24.71 -20.08 -2.37
CA LEU A 42 23.51 -19.96 -3.19
C LEU A 42 22.30 -19.55 -2.34
N ILE A 43 22.05 -20.23 -1.22
CA ILE A 43 20.97 -19.90 -0.28
C ILE A 43 21.11 -18.46 0.22
N TYR A 44 22.31 -18.03 0.59
CA TYR A 44 22.57 -16.67 1.05
C TYR A 44 22.23 -15.63 -0.02
N THR A 45 22.68 -15.83 -1.25
CA THR A 45 22.36 -14.91 -2.36
C THR A 45 20.87 -14.85 -2.69
N LEU A 46 20.18 -15.99 -2.66
CA LEU A 46 18.73 -16.07 -2.85
C LEU A 46 17.98 -15.36 -1.71
N SER A 47 18.41 -15.58 -0.47
CA SER A 47 17.85 -14.92 0.72
C SER A 47 18.00 -13.41 0.64
N GLN A 48 19.16 -12.90 0.24
CA GLN A 48 19.39 -11.47 0.09
C GLN A 48 18.51 -10.85 -1.01
N ARG A 49 18.34 -11.54 -2.14
CA ARG A 49 17.43 -11.10 -3.21
C ARG A 49 15.98 -11.05 -2.74
N LYS A 50 15.52 -12.08 -2.01
CA LYS A 50 14.18 -12.12 -1.42
C LYS A 50 13.98 -10.96 -0.45
N HIS A 51 14.92 -10.75 0.47
CA HIS A 51 14.86 -9.65 1.44
C HIS A 51 14.81 -8.29 0.76
N SER A 52 15.67 -8.03 -0.23
CA SER A 52 15.67 -6.76 -0.97
C SER A 52 14.33 -6.51 -1.70
N THR A 53 13.72 -7.54 -2.25
CA THR A 53 12.42 -7.43 -2.93
C THR A 53 11.29 -7.11 -1.95
N GLN A 54 11.27 -7.76 -0.79
CA GLN A 54 10.30 -7.54 0.27
C GLN A 54 10.43 -6.11 0.84
N GLN A 55 11.66 -5.68 1.14
CA GLN A 55 11.95 -4.32 1.59
C GLN A 55 11.46 -3.26 0.58
N ARG A 56 11.70 -3.48 -0.72
CA ARG A 56 11.23 -2.55 -1.76
C ARG A 56 9.70 -2.44 -1.79
N LYS A 57 8.98 -3.56 -1.67
CA LYS A 57 7.50 -3.55 -1.62
C LYS A 57 6.97 -2.85 -0.37
N PHE A 58 7.62 -3.07 0.77
CA PHE A 58 7.34 -2.37 2.01
C PHE A 58 7.50 -0.86 1.85
N GLU A 59 8.63 -0.41 1.32
CA GLU A 59 8.90 1.02 1.08
C GLU A 59 7.94 1.64 0.07
N LEU A 60 7.60 0.93 -1.01
CA LEU A 60 6.59 1.37 -1.98
C LEU A 60 5.24 1.57 -1.31
N LEU A 61 4.80 0.61 -0.50
CA LEU A 61 3.50 0.68 0.16
C LEU A 61 3.44 1.81 1.17
N ILE A 62 4.50 2.02 1.97
CA ILE A 62 4.61 3.17 2.88
C ILE A 62 4.50 4.48 2.09
N CYS A 63 5.28 4.62 1.02
CA CYS A 63 5.32 5.84 0.25
C CYS A 63 3.99 6.11 -0.48
N LEU A 64 3.31 5.06 -0.98
CA LEU A 64 1.97 5.18 -1.57
C LEU A 64 0.92 5.58 -0.53
N ARG A 65 0.94 5.02 0.69
CA ARG A 65 0.05 5.43 1.79
C ARG A 65 0.22 6.91 2.11
N GLU A 66 1.46 7.41 2.14
CA GLU A 66 1.74 8.83 2.32
C GLU A 66 1.21 9.67 1.15
N VAL A 67 1.44 9.28 -0.10
CA VAL A 67 0.92 9.99 -1.28
C VAL A 67 -0.61 10.02 -1.28
N LEU A 68 -1.27 8.91 -0.92
CA LEU A 68 -2.74 8.86 -0.81
C LEU A 68 -3.25 9.85 0.24
N ALA A 69 -2.63 9.88 1.43
CA ALA A 69 -2.98 10.81 2.49
C ALA A 69 -2.80 12.27 2.05
N LEU A 70 -1.65 12.60 1.44
CA LEU A 70 -1.36 13.93 0.93
C LEU A 70 -2.32 14.35 -0.20
N CYS A 71 -2.70 13.43 -1.09
CA CYS A 71 -3.71 13.70 -2.13
C CYS A 71 -5.07 14.05 -1.52
N ARG A 72 -5.48 13.35 -0.45
CA ARG A 72 -6.73 13.63 0.26
C ARG A 72 -6.68 14.97 1.00
N GLN A 73 -5.55 15.30 1.61
CA GLN A 73 -5.32 16.60 2.24
C GLN A 73 -5.37 17.74 1.22
N HIS A 74 -4.70 17.58 0.07
CA HIS A 74 -4.70 18.57 -1.00
C HIS A 74 -6.11 18.78 -1.57
N ARG A 75 -6.88 17.69 -1.75
CA ARG A 75 -8.30 17.76 -2.14
C ARG A 75 -9.13 18.58 -1.14
N SER A 76 -8.90 18.42 0.17
CA SER A 76 -9.61 19.14 1.22
C SER A 76 -9.26 20.64 1.19
N LEU A 77 -7.97 20.98 1.15
CA LEU A 77 -7.52 22.37 1.16
C LEU A 77 -7.93 23.12 -0.11
N THR A 78 -7.70 22.53 -1.29
CA THR A 78 -8.12 23.16 -2.55
C THR A 78 -9.63 23.34 -2.64
N HIS A 79 -10.42 22.43 -2.06
CA HIS A 79 -11.86 22.61 -1.98
C HIS A 79 -12.25 23.79 -1.07
N GLN A 80 -11.60 23.94 0.09
CA GLN A 80 -11.82 25.09 0.98
C GLN A 80 -11.51 26.40 0.24
N THR A 81 -10.34 26.49 -0.41
CA THR A 81 -9.94 27.66 -1.19
C THR A 81 -10.91 27.98 -2.33
N LEU A 82 -11.41 26.98 -3.04
CA LEU A 82 -12.35 27.18 -4.16
C LEU A 82 -13.79 27.50 -3.69
N SER A 83 -14.15 27.13 -2.45
CA SER A 83 -15.51 27.31 -1.91
C SER A 83 -15.68 28.56 -1.06
N GLN A 84 -14.60 29.06 -0.47
CA GLN A 84 -14.56 30.26 0.37
C GLN A 84 -13.64 31.29 -0.30
N GLN A 85 -14.20 32.35 -0.89
CA GLN A 85 -13.42 33.43 -1.52
C GLN A 85 -12.72 34.34 -0.48
N GLU A 86 -12.14 33.82 0.61
CA GLU A 86 -11.49 34.66 1.64
C GLU A 86 -10.17 34.12 2.23
N THR A 87 -9.23 35.07 2.33
CA THR A 87 -7.92 35.16 3.03
C THR A 87 -6.83 34.15 2.66
N HIS A 88 -6.02 34.58 1.69
CA HIS A 88 -5.08 33.79 0.89
C HIS A 88 -3.78 33.33 1.57
N SER A 89 -3.15 34.10 2.47
CA SER A 89 -1.70 33.93 2.71
C SER A 89 -1.27 32.65 3.44
N GLN A 90 -1.97 32.26 4.51
CA GLN A 90 -1.58 31.08 5.30
C GLN A 90 -1.94 29.77 4.57
N THR A 91 -3.15 29.70 4.00
CA THR A 91 -3.63 28.56 3.23
C THR A 91 -2.78 28.33 1.98
N GLU A 92 -2.35 29.40 1.29
CA GLU A 92 -1.44 29.29 0.14
C GLU A 92 -0.06 28.76 0.52
N HIS A 93 0.50 29.22 1.65
CA HIS A 93 1.79 28.73 2.13
C HIS A 93 1.73 27.23 2.46
N ASP A 94 0.69 26.81 3.19
CA ASP A 94 0.51 25.40 3.57
C ASP A 94 0.23 24.52 2.35
N LEU A 95 -0.51 25.05 1.36
CA LEU A 95 -0.76 24.36 0.09
C LEU A 95 0.51 24.22 -0.75
N SER A 96 1.34 25.26 -0.86
CA SER A 96 2.62 25.20 -1.58
C SER A 96 3.57 24.16 -0.96
N LYS A 97 3.67 24.13 0.38
CA LYS A 97 4.44 23.12 1.11
C LYS A 97 3.91 21.71 0.85
N LEU A 98 2.58 21.53 0.85
CA LEU A 98 1.94 20.26 0.57
C LEU A 98 2.20 19.78 -0.87
N GLN A 99 2.09 20.67 -1.85
CA GLN A 99 2.36 20.38 -3.26
C GLN A 99 3.81 19.95 -3.49
N LYS A 100 4.76 20.64 -2.86
CA LYS A 100 6.17 20.25 -2.89
C LYS A 100 6.38 18.85 -2.32
N ARG A 101 5.80 18.57 -1.15
CA ARG A 101 5.87 17.24 -0.50
C ARG A 101 5.24 16.15 -1.38
N LEU A 102 4.12 16.42 -2.04
CA LEU A 102 3.48 15.51 -2.99
C LEU A 102 4.40 15.17 -4.16
N LEU A 103 5.05 16.18 -4.76
CA LEU A 103 5.99 15.98 -5.86
C LEU A 103 7.21 15.17 -5.41
N GLU A 104 7.80 15.52 -4.28
CA GLU A 104 8.95 14.79 -3.70
C GLU A 104 8.61 13.31 -3.46
N LYS A 105 7.45 13.04 -2.85
CA LYS A 105 7.00 11.66 -2.60
C LYS A 105 6.68 10.89 -3.87
N SER A 106 6.08 11.56 -4.87
CA SER A 106 5.86 10.93 -6.19
C SER A 106 7.16 10.58 -6.91
N GLU A 107 8.21 11.38 -6.76
CA GLU A 107 9.54 11.08 -7.30
C GLU A 107 10.20 9.94 -6.52
N GLN A 108 10.06 9.94 -5.20
CA GLN A 108 10.53 8.85 -4.33
C GLN A 108 9.94 7.50 -4.76
N LEU A 109 8.65 7.43 -5.12
CA LEU A 109 8.02 6.22 -5.66
C LEU A 109 8.74 5.69 -6.91
N ILE A 110 9.10 6.57 -7.85
CA ILE A 110 9.80 6.19 -9.09
C ILE A 110 11.22 5.69 -8.78
N GLN A 111 11.87 6.25 -7.75
CA GLN A 111 13.21 5.84 -7.32
C GLN A 111 13.20 4.46 -6.66
N ILE A 112 12.22 4.18 -5.80
CA ILE A 112 12.07 2.89 -5.11
C ILE A 112 11.66 1.78 -6.10
N ALA A 113 10.78 2.11 -7.08
CA ALA A 113 10.20 1.13 -7.98
C ALA A 113 11.24 0.35 -8.80
N HIS A 114 10.98 -0.96 -8.98
CA HIS A 114 11.73 -1.78 -9.93
C HIS A 114 11.61 -1.19 -11.34
N PHE A 115 12.65 -1.37 -12.17
CA PHE A 115 12.74 -0.79 -13.51
C PHE A 115 11.47 -1.00 -14.34
N ASP A 116 10.92 -2.23 -14.35
CA ASP A 116 9.73 -2.59 -15.11
C ASP A 116 8.46 -1.87 -14.65
N ASN A 117 8.41 -1.46 -13.37
CA ASN A 117 7.23 -0.83 -12.77
C ASN A 117 7.31 0.70 -12.78
N LYS A 118 8.49 1.29 -13.06
CA LYS A 118 8.67 2.75 -13.12
C LYS A 118 7.66 3.47 -14.04
N PRO A 119 7.26 2.91 -15.21
CA PRO A 119 6.25 3.55 -16.05
C PRO A 119 4.94 3.86 -15.32
N SER A 120 4.41 2.93 -14.51
CA SER A 120 3.15 3.12 -13.79
C SER A 120 3.22 4.29 -12.79
N TYR A 121 4.33 4.42 -12.06
CA TYR A 121 4.56 5.54 -11.14
C TYR A 121 4.78 6.88 -11.84
N ARG A 122 5.36 6.89 -13.05
CA ARG A 122 5.44 8.11 -13.88
C ARG A 122 4.06 8.56 -14.34
N ILE A 123 3.16 7.64 -14.68
CA ILE A 123 1.78 7.99 -15.02
C ILE A 123 1.06 8.60 -13.81
N LEU A 124 1.29 8.06 -12.60
CA LEU A 124 0.78 8.66 -11.36
C LEU A 124 1.32 10.08 -11.17
N GLN A 125 2.63 10.28 -11.28
CA GLN A 125 3.26 11.60 -11.15
C GLN A 125 2.72 12.60 -12.19
N ASN A 126 2.51 12.17 -13.44
CA ASN A 126 1.93 13.03 -14.47
C ASN A 126 0.49 13.43 -14.12
N SER A 127 -0.31 12.47 -13.64
CA SER A 127 -1.68 12.73 -13.17
C SER A 127 -1.71 13.69 -11.98
N LEU A 128 -0.76 13.55 -11.06
CA LEU A 128 -0.56 14.46 -9.94
C LEU A 128 -0.22 15.87 -10.44
N LYS A 129 0.79 16.02 -11.31
CA LYS A 129 1.17 17.31 -11.89
C LYS A 129 0.00 18.00 -12.58
N THR A 130 -0.84 17.27 -13.30
CA THR A 130 -2.09 17.81 -13.87
C THR A 130 -2.99 18.41 -12.78
N VAL A 131 -3.23 17.68 -11.68
CA VAL A 131 -4.04 18.19 -10.57
C VAL A 131 -3.40 19.45 -9.94
N LEU A 132 -2.09 19.42 -9.69
CA LEU A 132 -1.38 20.53 -9.05
C LEU A 132 -1.36 21.81 -9.92
N ASN A 133 -1.34 21.66 -11.25
CA ASN A 133 -1.30 22.80 -12.16
C ASN A 133 -2.69 23.34 -12.52
N GLU A 134 -3.74 22.52 -12.45
CA GLU A 134 -5.07 22.89 -12.93
C GLU A 134 -6.08 23.28 -11.85
N TRP A 135 -5.83 22.96 -10.57
CA TRP A 135 -6.85 23.12 -9.52
C TRP A 135 -7.27 24.57 -9.30
N GLU A 136 -6.36 25.55 -9.43
CA GLU A 136 -6.65 26.98 -9.22
C GLU A 136 -7.68 27.50 -10.23
N GLN A 137 -7.64 26.98 -11.45
CA GLN A 137 -8.53 27.37 -12.55
C GLN A 137 -9.74 26.43 -12.67
N ALA A 138 -9.84 25.43 -11.80
CA ALA A 138 -10.93 24.47 -11.80
C ALA A 138 -12.10 25.01 -10.97
N ASN A 139 -13.34 24.77 -11.41
CA ASN A 139 -14.47 24.81 -10.49
C ASN A 139 -14.39 23.64 -9.50
N VAL A 140 -15.15 23.72 -8.41
CA VAL A 140 -15.16 22.71 -7.35
C VAL A 140 -15.40 21.31 -7.92
N GLY A 141 -16.41 21.12 -8.78
CA GLY A 141 -16.71 19.83 -9.39
C GLY A 141 -15.56 19.25 -10.22
N LYS A 142 -14.90 20.05 -11.07
CA LYS A 142 -13.70 19.63 -11.82
C LYS A 142 -12.58 19.26 -10.85
N ASN A 143 -12.35 20.05 -9.81
CA ASN A 143 -11.34 19.77 -8.79
C ASN A 143 -11.61 18.43 -8.07
N GLN A 144 -12.87 18.16 -7.71
CA GLN A 144 -13.29 16.89 -7.09
C GLN A 144 -13.06 15.69 -8.03
N ARG A 145 -13.35 15.83 -9.33
CA ARG A 145 -13.12 14.77 -10.33
C ARG A 145 -11.64 14.46 -10.52
N LEU A 146 -10.82 15.50 -10.69
CA LEU A 146 -9.36 15.35 -10.87
C LEU A 146 -8.73 14.62 -9.67
N HIS A 147 -9.05 15.05 -8.46
CA HIS A 147 -8.58 14.38 -7.25
C HIS A 147 -9.14 12.97 -7.07
N GLY A 148 -10.43 12.75 -7.35
CA GLY A 148 -11.03 11.41 -7.29
C GLY A 148 -10.32 10.41 -8.20
N LYS A 149 -10.00 10.83 -9.44
CA LYS A 149 -9.22 10.02 -10.39
C LYS A 149 -7.81 9.73 -9.86
N LEU A 150 -7.13 10.73 -9.31
CA LEU A 150 -5.77 10.58 -8.77
C LEU A 150 -5.73 9.63 -7.56
N ILE A 151 -6.68 9.80 -6.63
CA ILE A 151 -6.82 8.95 -5.44
C ILE A 151 -7.06 7.48 -5.85
N ARG A 152 -7.98 7.24 -6.79
CA ARG A 152 -8.22 5.88 -7.32
C ARG A 152 -6.97 5.29 -7.95
N HIS A 153 -6.23 6.07 -8.76
CA HIS A 153 -4.99 5.60 -9.36
C HIS A 153 -3.94 5.22 -8.29
N CYS A 154 -3.84 5.99 -7.21
CA CYS A 154 -2.96 5.64 -6.10
C CYS A 154 -3.38 4.33 -5.42
N MET A 155 -4.69 4.12 -5.19
CA MET A 155 -5.20 2.88 -4.60
C MET A 155 -4.97 1.66 -5.49
N TYR A 156 -5.06 1.79 -6.82
CA TYR A 156 -4.72 0.72 -7.75
C TYR A 156 -3.24 0.33 -7.68
N LEU A 157 -2.33 1.30 -7.59
CA LEU A 157 -0.90 0.97 -7.45
C LEU A 157 -0.57 0.30 -6.12
N MET A 158 -1.30 0.63 -5.05
CA MET A 158 -1.19 -0.08 -3.78
C MET A 158 -1.68 -1.52 -3.92
N ASP A 159 -2.79 -1.72 -4.64
CA ASP A 159 -3.33 -3.06 -4.94
C ASP A 159 -2.32 -3.93 -5.69
N ASP A 160 -1.74 -3.39 -6.77
CA ASP A 160 -0.71 -4.06 -7.56
C ASP A 160 0.49 -4.49 -6.70
N VAL A 161 0.94 -3.62 -5.78
CA VAL A 161 2.04 -3.92 -4.86
C VAL A 161 1.66 -5.06 -3.93
N VAL A 162 0.46 -5.04 -3.34
CA VAL A 162 0.00 -6.07 -2.39
C VAL A 162 -0.19 -7.41 -3.09
N LEU A 163 -0.88 -7.46 -4.23
CA LEU A 163 -1.09 -8.69 -4.98
C LEU A 163 0.24 -9.33 -5.41
N ALA A 164 1.17 -8.53 -5.92
CA ALA A 164 2.52 -9.01 -6.23
C ALA A 164 3.25 -9.50 -4.98
N TRP A 165 3.00 -8.89 -3.81
CA TRP A 165 3.60 -9.32 -2.54
C TRP A 165 3.05 -10.67 -2.08
N LEU A 166 1.74 -10.88 -2.15
CA LEU A 166 1.09 -12.13 -1.80
C LEU A 166 1.56 -13.28 -2.67
N ALA A 167 1.59 -13.08 -3.99
CA ALA A 167 2.07 -14.08 -4.94
C ALA A 167 3.53 -14.50 -4.65
N GLU A 168 4.44 -13.55 -4.51
CA GLU A 168 5.85 -13.87 -4.25
C GLU A 168 6.13 -14.43 -2.84
N SER A 169 5.24 -14.17 -1.89
CA SER A 169 5.34 -14.74 -0.54
C SER A 169 4.71 -16.12 -0.42
N GLY A 170 4.08 -16.62 -1.49
CA GLY A 170 3.33 -17.87 -1.49
C GLY A 170 2.11 -17.81 -0.58
N ARG A 171 1.48 -16.63 -0.45
CA ARG A 171 0.29 -16.37 0.36
C ARG A 171 -0.92 -16.05 -0.52
N GLU A 172 -1.01 -16.73 -1.66
CA GLU A 172 -2.07 -16.54 -2.66
C GLU A 172 -3.46 -16.85 -2.07
N GLU A 173 -3.53 -17.70 -1.04
CA GLU A 173 -4.77 -18.00 -0.32
C GLU A 173 -5.40 -16.76 0.34
N LEU A 174 -4.60 -15.72 0.64
CA LEU A 174 -5.11 -14.46 1.18
C LEU A 174 -5.55 -13.48 0.08
N SER A 175 -5.25 -13.76 -1.18
CA SER A 175 -5.48 -12.84 -2.30
C SER A 175 -6.96 -12.58 -2.52
N ASP A 176 -7.81 -13.60 -2.43
CA ASP A 176 -9.25 -13.46 -2.66
C ASP A 176 -9.91 -12.63 -1.56
N GLU A 177 -9.59 -12.89 -0.29
CA GLU A 177 -10.10 -12.13 0.85
C GLU A 177 -9.62 -10.67 0.79
N TYR A 178 -8.33 -10.47 0.55
CA TYR A 178 -7.76 -9.14 0.39
C TYR A 178 -8.44 -8.38 -0.77
N HIS A 179 -8.57 -8.99 -1.94
CA HIS A 179 -9.16 -8.33 -3.10
C HIS A 179 -10.64 -7.99 -2.88
N MET A 180 -11.40 -8.89 -2.25
CA MET A 180 -12.79 -8.63 -1.88
C MET A 180 -12.92 -7.45 -0.90
N ASN A 181 -12.03 -7.35 0.08
CA ASN A 181 -12.01 -6.25 1.05
C ASN A 181 -11.54 -4.94 0.40
N TRP A 182 -10.49 -4.98 -0.42
CA TRP A 182 -10.00 -3.85 -1.18
C TRP A 182 -11.08 -3.28 -2.10
N GLN A 183 -11.82 -4.12 -2.82
CA GLN A 183 -12.89 -3.68 -3.71
C GLN A 183 -14.00 -2.95 -2.96
N GLN A 184 -14.38 -3.42 -1.76
CA GLN A 184 -15.38 -2.75 -0.92
C GLN A 184 -14.91 -1.36 -0.49
N ILE A 185 -13.64 -1.22 -0.09
CA ILE A 185 -13.02 0.06 0.27
C ILE A 185 -12.94 0.99 -0.94
N PHE A 186 -12.52 0.47 -2.09
CA PHE A 186 -12.41 1.22 -3.34
C PHE A 186 -13.78 1.78 -3.77
N ASP A 187 -14.82 0.94 -3.76
CA ASP A 187 -16.18 1.35 -4.06
C ASP A 187 -16.71 2.40 -3.09
N ALA A 188 -16.37 2.31 -1.80
CA ALA A 188 -16.74 3.30 -0.80
C ALA A 188 -16.10 4.66 -1.12
N MET A 189 -14.82 4.70 -1.49
CA MET A 189 -14.13 5.92 -1.91
C MET A 189 -14.69 6.53 -3.20
N GLU A 190 -15.10 5.69 -4.16
CA GLU A 190 -15.75 6.16 -5.39
C GLU A 190 -17.16 6.71 -5.09
N THR A 191 -17.95 5.99 -4.29
CA THR A 191 -19.28 6.46 -3.83
C THR A 191 -19.17 7.82 -3.14
N LEU A 192 -18.17 7.99 -2.28
CA LEU A 192 -17.88 9.26 -1.62
C LEU A 192 -17.50 10.37 -2.61
N THR A 193 -16.75 10.04 -3.67
CA THR A 193 -16.43 11.00 -4.73
C THR A 193 -17.69 11.42 -5.47
N GLN A 194 -18.61 10.50 -5.77
CA GLN A 194 -19.89 10.82 -6.40
C GLN A 194 -20.80 11.67 -5.49
N LEU A 195 -20.83 11.38 -4.18
CA LEU A 195 -21.53 12.22 -3.20
C LEU A 195 -21.01 13.67 -3.26
N ARG A 196 -19.69 13.86 -3.21
CA ARG A 196 -19.06 15.20 -3.31
C ARG A 196 -19.41 15.93 -4.60
N LEU A 197 -19.48 15.22 -5.73
CA LEU A 197 -19.90 15.81 -7.00
C LEU A 197 -21.36 16.25 -7.01
N CYS A 198 -22.24 15.55 -6.27
CA CYS A 198 -23.62 15.98 -6.12
C CYS A 198 -23.73 17.22 -5.22
N ILE A 199 -22.92 17.34 -4.16
CA ILE A 199 -22.98 18.51 -3.27
C ILE A 199 -22.69 19.83 -4.03
N ASP A 200 -21.80 19.80 -5.03
CA ASP A 200 -21.46 20.99 -5.85
C ASP A 200 -22.56 21.40 -6.86
N ASP A 201 -23.43 20.47 -7.26
CA ASP A 201 -24.47 20.67 -8.29
C ASP A 201 -25.76 21.30 -7.71
N SER A 202 -25.65 22.14 -6.67
CA SER A 202 -26.77 22.62 -5.84
C SER A 202 -27.72 23.61 -6.53
N ARG A 203 -27.55 23.87 -7.84
CA ARG A 203 -28.41 24.75 -8.64
C ARG A 203 -29.54 24.00 -9.36
N ASN A 204 -29.65 22.68 -9.16
CA ASN A 204 -30.61 21.82 -9.84
C ASN A 204 -31.64 21.26 -8.83
N GLU A 205 -32.94 21.45 -9.07
CA GLU A 205 -34.02 21.04 -8.16
C GLU A 205 -34.05 19.53 -7.85
N ASN A 206 -33.48 18.71 -8.74
CA ASN A 206 -33.31 17.25 -8.55
C ASN A 206 -32.08 16.85 -7.72
N ASN A 207 -31.26 17.80 -7.28
CA ASN A 207 -29.99 17.49 -6.63
C ASN A 207 -30.16 16.95 -5.20
N ASN A 208 -31.20 17.37 -4.49
CA ASN A 208 -31.49 16.88 -3.13
C ASN A 208 -31.76 15.37 -3.11
N LEU A 209 -32.52 14.86 -4.10
CA LEU A 209 -32.77 13.43 -4.26
C LEU A 209 -31.47 12.65 -4.54
N ARG A 210 -30.58 13.22 -5.36
CA ARG A 210 -29.26 12.61 -5.65
C ARG A 210 -28.36 12.58 -4.41
N ILE A 211 -28.32 13.66 -3.65
CA ILE A 211 -27.56 13.73 -2.39
C ILE A 211 -28.08 12.65 -1.42
N ARG A 212 -29.39 12.57 -1.20
CA ARG A 212 -29.99 11.54 -0.34
C ARG A 212 -29.66 10.12 -0.81
N HIS A 213 -29.79 9.86 -2.12
CA HIS A 213 -29.42 8.58 -2.70
C HIS A 213 -27.96 8.21 -2.42
N TYR A 214 -27.02 9.13 -2.60
CA TYR A 214 -25.61 8.87 -2.30
C TYR A 214 -25.31 8.77 -0.80
N CYS A 215 -26.06 9.47 0.06
CA CYS A 215 -25.98 9.28 1.51
C CYS A 215 -26.43 7.86 1.91
N GLU A 216 -27.55 7.37 1.36
CA GLU A 216 -28.02 5.99 1.55
C GLU A 216 -27.00 4.96 1.06
N LEU A 217 -26.45 5.15 -0.14
CA LEU A 217 -25.39 4.28 -0.66
C LEU A 217 -24.17 4.30 0.26
N MET A 218 -23.82 5.46 0.79
CA MET A 218 -22.67 5.59 1.69
C MET A 218 -22.90 4.87 3.02
N GLN A 219 -24.09 4.92 3.61
CA GLN A 219 -24.45 4.13 4.79
C GLN A 219 -24.25 2.63 4.52
N ARG A 220 -24.75 2.13 3.39
CA ARG A 220 -24.59 0.72 3.01
C ARG A 220 -23.13 0.33 2.86
N LYS A 221 -22.32 1.19 2.24
CA LYS A 221 -20.87 0.98 2.10
C LYS A 221 -20.17 0.98 3.46
N LEU A 222 -20.47 1.91 4.36
CA LEU A 222 -19.90 1.91 5.71
C LEU A 222 -20.26 0.66 6.51
N ASN A 223 -21.50 0.17 6.38
CA ASN A 223 -21.92 -1.09 7.01
C ASN A 223 -21.15 -2.30 6.46
N GLN A 224 -20.84 -2.31 5.16
CA GLN A 224 -19.96 -3.32 4.56
C GLN A 224 -18.53 -3.23 5.15
N LEU A 225 -18.00 -2.02 5.29
CA LEU A 225 -16.67 -1.78 5.88
C LEU A 225 -16.57 -2.19 7.36
N ALA A 226 -17.69 -2.26 8.08
CA ALA A 226 -17.72 -2.74 9.46
C ALA A 226 -17.31 -4.22 9.59
N LEU A 227 -17.45 -5.01 8.52
CA LEU A 227 -16.95 -6.39 8.47
C LEU A 227 -15.42 -6.45 8.35
N ILE A 228 -14.80 -5.40 7.82
CA ILE A 228 -13.34 -5.32 7.61
C ILE A 228 -12.65 -4.73 8.84
N SER A 229 -13.17 -3.62 9.38
CA SER A 229 -12.57 -2.95 10.55
C SER A 229 -13.64 -2.45 11.53
N PRO A 230 -14.22 -3.34 12.36
CA PRO A 230 -15.33 -2.99 13.26
C PRO A 230 -14.97 -1.91 14.26
N LEU A 231 -13.71 -1.86 14.73
CA LEU A 231 -13.24 -0.86 15.69
C LEU A 231 -13.23 0.56 15.09
N THR A 232 -12.82 0.69 13.82
CA THR A 232 -12.83 1.99 13.12
C THR A 232 -14.25 2.50 12.95
N LEU A 233 -15.18 1.62 12.57
CA LEU A 233 -16.59 1.95 12.38
C LEU A 233 -17.32 2.23 13.71
N GLY A 234 -16.88 1.60 14.80
CA GLY A 234 -17.37 1.87 16.16
C GLY A 234 -16.83 3.17 16.78
N SER A 235 -15.94 3.89 16.10
CA SER A 235 -15.39 5.15 16.64
C SER A 235 -16.47 6.24 16.81
N PRO A 236 -16.30 7.18 17.76
CA PRO A 236 -17.24 8.29 17.93
C PRO A 236 -17.42 9.14 16.67
N VAL A 237 -16.35 9.32 15.89
CA VAL A 237 -16.37 10.08 14.63
C VAL A 237 -17.25 9.38 13.59
N CYS A 238 -17.04 8.08 13.37
CA CYS A 238 -17.85 7.32 12.41
C CYS A 238 -19.31 7.20 12.88
N SER A 239 -19.54 7.00 14.18
CA SER A 239 -20.89 6.94 14.75
C SER A 239 -21.65 8.26 14.55
N SER A 240 -20.97 9.40 14.74
CA SER A 240 -21.52 10.72 14.46
C SER A 240 -21.83 10.91 12.97
N ALA A 241 -20.91 10.51 12.08
CA ALA A 241 -21.10 10.58 10.64
C ALA A 241 -22.26 9.70 10.16
N MET A 242 -22.39 8.49 10.69
CA MET A 242 -23.50 7.57 10.39
C MET A 242 -24.84 8.16 10.84
N ARG A 243 -24.89 8.76 12.03
CA ARG A 243 -26.09 9.46 12.51
C ARG A 243 -26.48 10.61 11.58
N GLN A 244 -25.52 11.45 11.18
CA GLN A 244 -25.77 12.54 10.24
C GLN A 244 -26.27 12.02 8.88
N LEU A 245 -25.72 10.92 8.37
CA LEU A 245 -26.23 10.30 7.15
C LEU A 245 -27.69 9.85 7.33
N ASN A 246 -28.03 9.19 8.45
CA ASN A 246 -29.40 8.75 8.73
C ASN A 246 -30.37 9.93 8.80
N GLU A 247 -29.99 11.01 9.48
CA GLU A 247 -30.78 12.24 9.54
C GLU A 247 -31.06 12.83 8.14
N ILE A 248 -30.06 12.81 7.23
CA ILE A 248 -30.22 13.31 5.86
C ILE A 248 -31.15 12.41 5.02
N THR A 249 -31.04 11.09 5.20
CA THR A 249 -31.85 10.10 4.48
C THR A 249 -33.31 10.11 4.94
N ASP A 250 -33.54 10.14 6.25
CA ASP A 250 -34.86 9.95 6.85
C ASP A 250 -35.69 11.24 6.88
N SER A 251 -35.04 12.41 6.93
CA SER A 251 -35.76 13.69 7.01
C SER A 251 -36.42 14.05 5.68
N SER A 252 -37.70 14.43 5.70
CA SER A 252 -38.35 15.12 4.56
C SER A 252 -37.99 16.62 4.49
N ASP A 253 -37.27 17.11 5.50
CA ASP A 253 -36.96 18.52 5.72
C ASP A 253 -35.89 19.10 4.79
N LEU A 254 -35.59 20.38 5.02
CA LEU A 254 -34.50 21.15 4.41
C LEU A 254 -33.17 20.38 4.45
N MET A 255 -32.58 20.21 3.27
CA MET A 255 -31.24 19.64 3.16
C MET A 255 -30.21 20.50 3.91
N PRO A 256 -29.21 19.86 4.55
CA PRO A 256 -28.12 20.61 5.16
C PRO A 256 -27.39 21.48 4.13
N GLU A 257 -26.82 22.57 4.61
CA GLU A 257 -25.98 23.42 3.78
C GLU A 257 -24.77 22.64 3.22
N SER A 258 -24.36 23.02 2.00
CA SER A 258 -23.24 22.40 1.27
C SER A 258 -21.97 22.25 2.12
N HIS A 259 -21.64 23.25 2.94
CA HIS A 259 -20.46 23.20 3.82
C HIS A 259 -20.52 22.04 4.84
N LYS A 260 -21.69 21.76 5.43
CA LYS A 260 -21.88 20.65 6.38
C LYS A 260 -21.79 19.30 5.67
N LEU A 261 -22.38 19.18 4.48
CA LEU A 261 -22.28 17.97 3.67
C LEU A 261 -20.83 17.67 3.27
N TYR A 262 -20.05 18.71 2.96
CA TYR A 262 -18.62 18.55 2.66
C TYR A 262 -17.79 18.19 3.89
N GLN A 263 -18.08 18.76 5.06
CA GLN A 263 -17.46 18.36 6.31
C GLN A 263 -17.72 16.88 6.61
N LEU A 264 -18.98 16.45 6.55
CA LEU A 264 -19.37 15.04 6.69
C LEU A 264 -18.60 14.16 5.69
N SER A 265 -18.55 14.57 4.42
CA SER A 265 -17.79 13.83 3.39
C SER A 265 -16.29 13.72 3.71
N THR A 266 -15.72 14.65 4.47
CA THR A 266 -14.31 14.66 4.87
C THR A 266 -14.07 13.68 6.00
N GLU A 267 -14.95 13.66 7.00
CA GLU A 267 -14.96 12.66 8.08
C GLU A 267 -15.13 11.24 7.53
N LEU A 268 -16.03 11.05 6.57
CA LEU A 268 -16.21 9.79 5.85
C LEU A 268 -14.95 9.37 5.09
N SER A 269 -14.30 10.31 4.41
CA SER A 269 -13.04 10.03 3.72
C SER A 269 -11.96 9.53 4.69
N ALA A 270 -11.88 10.14 5.88
CA ALA A 270 -10.90 9.76 6.90
C ALA A 270 -11.20 8.34 7.43
N THR A 271 -12.47 8.05 7.70
CA THR A 271 -12.93 6.74 8.14
C THR A 271 -12.57 5.66 7.11
N ILE A 272 -12.93 5.84 5.83
CA ILE A 272 -12.64 4.85 4.78
C ILE A 272 -11.13 4.64 4.61
N ALA A 273 -10.34 5.71 4.65
CA ALA A 273 -8.88 5.59 4.57
C ALA A 273 -8.29 4.86 5.78
N GLN A 274 -8.84 5.04 6.98
CA GLN A 274 -8.40 4.34 8.18
C GLN A 274 -8.75 2.84 8.14
N VAL A 275 -9.93 2.48 7.60
CA VAL A 275 -10.28 1.06 7.33
C VAL A 275 -9.26 0.45 6.38
N TYR A 276 -8.90 1.16 5.31
CA TYR A 276 -7.90 0.67 4.37
C TYR A 276 -6.52 0.50 5.02
N ASP A 277 -6.12 1.47 5.83
CA ASP A 277 -4.86 1.45 6.55
C ASP A 277 -4.74 0.25 7.50
N HIS A 278 -5.82 -0.03 8.23
CA HIS A 278 -5.91 -1.17 9.13
C HIS A 278 -5.78 -2.49 8.37
N MET A 279 -6.56 -2.67 7.30
CA MET A 279 -6.50 -3.87 6.46
C MET A 279 -5.10 -4.11 5.88
N LEU A 280 -4.42 -3.04 5.42
CA LEU A 280 -3.04 -3.15 4.93
C LEU A 280 -2.06 -3.49 6.05
N ASN A 281 -2.21 -2.90 7.24
CA ASN A 281 -1.34 -3.18 8.36
C ASN A 281 -1.45 -4.64 8.80
N ASP A 282 -2.66 -5.15 8.96
CA ASP A 282 -2.90 -6.55 9.36
C ASP A 282 -2.29 -7.53 8.34
N LEU A 283 -2.45 -7.22 7.05
CA LEU A 283 -1.88 -8.04 5.98
C LEU A 283 -0.35 -8.00 6.01
N VAL A 284 0.25 -6.80 6.04
CA VAL A 284 1.70 -6.61 5.94
C VAL A 284 2.43 -7.09 7.19
N GLU A 285 1.83 -6.96 8.37
CA GLU A 285 2.36 -7.52 9.62
C GLU A 285 2.51 -9.05 9.52
N SER A 286 1.60 -9.72 8.80
CA SER A 286 1.69 -11.16 8.54
C SER A 286 2.75 -11.56 7.49
N LEU A 287 3.27 -10.60 6.71
CA LEU A 287 4.20 -10.82 5.61
C LEU A 287 5.65 -10.39 5.93
N TYR A 288 5.82 -9.29 6.68
CA TYR A 288 7.14 -8.69 6.91
C TYR A 288 7.27 -8.02 8.29
N HIS A 289 6.91 -6.74 8.38
CA HIS A 289 6.97 -5.92 9.59
C HIS A 289 5.74 -5.02 9.67
N PRO A 290 5.29 -4.61 10.88
CA PRO A 290 4.17 -3.69 11.00
C PRO A 290 4.44 -2.40 10.24
N LEU A 291 3.41 -1.86 9.60
CA LEU A 291 3.53 -0.62 8.87
C LEU A 291 3.72 0.55 9.86
N PRO A 292 4.58 1.54 9.54
CA PRO A 292 4.69 2.73 10.37
C PRO A 292 3.35 3.48 10.39
N GLN A 293 3.06 4.10 11.54
CA GLN A 293 1.92 5.00 11.68
C GLN A 293 2.09 6.18 10.72
N LEU A 294 1.02 6.52 10.01
CA LEU A 294 1.02 7.69 9.14
C LEU A 294 1.04 8.96 10.00
N VAL A 295 2.18 9.64 10.04
CA VAL A 295 2.28 11.00 10.56
C VAL A 295 1.87 11.96 9.45
N VAL A 296 0.57 12.15 9.30
CA VAL A 296 0.00 13.21 8.46
C VAL A 296 -0.04 14.48 9.32
N ALA A 297 0.62 15.54 8.85
CA ALA A 297 0.69 16.84 9.52
C ALA A 297 -0.57 17.66 9.22
#